data_AF-A0AAP0QHA1-F1
#
_entry.id   AF-A0AAP0QHA1-F1
#
_cell.length_a   1.000
_cell.length_b   1.000
_cell.length_c   1.000
_cell.angle_alpha   90.00
_cell.angle_beta   90.00
_cell.angle_gamma   90.00
#
_symmetry.space_group_name_H-M   'P 1'
#
loop_
_entity.id
_entity.type
_entity.pdbx_description
1 polymer ?
#
loop_
_entity_poly.entity_id
_entity_poly.type
_entity_poly.pdbx_seq_one_letter_code
_entity_poly.pdbx_strand_id
1 'polypeptide(L)'
;MSMRSTSDDHQLTENGEDAIESAKIERLPTFDRLKSSLFNKENVEENFEIDGKRKKMIDVTKLESLERHVFINKLIKHVGNDNLRLLQRIRNRVDSRSEKLSVRVVHGKPLPALCHIIEDNFDKEKFKSGKNLNST
;
A
#
# COMPACT_ATOMS: atom_id res chain seq x y z
N MET A 1 3.61 -16.03 -33.68
CA MET A 1 3.05 -16.63 -32.46
C MET A 1 3.87 -16.12 -31.29
N SER A 2 3.23 -15.41 -30.35
CA SER A 2 3.87 -14.78 -29.20
C SER A 2 3.99 -15.80 -28.07
N MET A 3 5.22 -16.16 -27.71
CA MET A 3 5.51 -16.88 -26.47
C MET A 3 5.75 -15.83 -25.39
N ARG A 4 4.69 -15.48 -24.66
CA ARG A 4 4.83 -14.68 -23.44
C ARG A 4 5.36 -15.62 -22.36
N SER A 5 6.67 -15.62 -22.18
CA SER A 5 7.33 -16.33 -21.09
C SER A 5 6.86 -15.71 -19.77
N THR A 6 5.95 -16.38 -19.08
CA THR A 6 5.60 -16.11 -17.68
C THR A 6 6.65 -16.80 -16.83
N SER A 7 7.82 -16.18 -16.72
CA SER A 7 8.90 -16.63 -15.87
C SER A 7 9.12 -15.55 -14.84
N ASP A 8 8.33 -15.58 -13.77
CA ASP A 8 8.61 -14.91 -12.50
C ASP A 8 7.62 -15.45 -11.44
N ASP A 9 7.63 -16.78 -11.28
CA ASP A 9 6.87 -17.48 -10.25
C ASP A 9 7.82 -18.28 -9.36
N HIS A 10 8.95 -17.70 -8.98
CA HIS A 10 9.80 -18.25 -7.91
C HIS A 10 10.25 -17.15 -6.97
N GLN A 11 9.48 -16.95 -5.90
CA GLN A 11 9.90 -17.19 -4.51
C GLN A 11 8.80 -16.68 -3.55
N LEU A 12 7.66 -17.38 -3.59
CA LEU A 12 6.88 -17.62 -2.38
C LEU A 12 7.07 -19.10 -2.08
N THR A 13 8.22 -19.48 -1.55
CA THR A 13 8.27 -20.63 -0.63
C THR A 13 7.59 -20.21 0.68
N GLU A 14 6.35 -19.73 0.57
CA GLU A 14 5.43 -19.80 1.68
C GLU A 14 5.04 -21.27 1.69
N ASN A 15 5.62 -22.01 2.63
CA ASN A 15 5.35 -23.41 2.85
C ASN A 15 3.84 -23.65 2.67
N GLY A 16 3.39 -24.58 1.81
CA GLY A 16 1.97 -24.66 1.42
C GLY A 16 1.00 -24.71 2.61
N GLU A 17 1.49 -25.15 3.77
CA GLU A 17 0.81 -25.13 5.06
C GLU A 17 0.60 -23.72 5.65
N ASP A 18 1.58 -22.81 5.55
CA ASP A 18 1.47 -21.40 6.00
C ASP A 18 0.37 -20.68 5.18
N ALA A 19 0.27 -20.98 3.88
CA ALA A 19 -0.80 -20.47 3.03
C ALA A 19 -2.19 -21.00 3.45
N ILE A 20 -2.28 -22.27 3.86
CA ILE A 20 -3.52 -22.85 4.38
C ILE A 20 -3.94 -22.18 5.70
N GLU A 21 -3.00 -21.96 6.61
CA GLU A 21 -3.26 -21.26 7.87
C GLU A 21 -3.68 -19.80 7.64
N SER A 22 -3.03 -19.08 6.71
CA SER A 22 -3.42 -17.73 6.30
C SER A 22 -4.85 -17.69 5.72
N ALA A 23 -5.22 -18.69 4.91
CA ALA A 23 -6.58 -18.79 4.38
C ALA A 23 -7.63 -19.07 5.46
N LYS A 24 -7.27 -19.76 6.56
CA LYS A 24 -8.17 -19.89 7.72
C LYS A 24 -8.39 -18.53 8.38
N ILE A 25 -7.33 -17.74 8.57
CA ILE A 25 -7.43 -16.38 9.14
C ILE A 25 -8.32 -15.51 8.27
N GLU A 26 -8.14 -15.52 6.94
CA GLU A 26 -8.95 -14.70 6.02
C GLU A 26 -10.46 -14.99 6.08
N ARG A 27 -10.84 -16.22 6.43
CA ARG A 27 -12.25 -16.65 6.57
C ARG A 27 -12.88 -16.21 7.89
N LEU A 28 -12.11 -15.71 8.86
CA LEU A 28 -12.64 -15.28 10.15
C LEU A 28 -13.40 -13.94 10.04
N PRO A 29 -14.34 -13.66 10.96
CA PRO A 29 -14.91 -12.32 11.13
C PRO A 29 -13.82 -11.27 11.35
N THR A 30 -14.06 -10.02 10.92
CA THR A 30 -13.08 -8.91 10.97
C THR A 30 -12.42 -8.74 12.34
N PHE A 31 -13.18 -8.89 13.42
CA PHE A 31 -12.65 -8.75 14.77
C PHE A 31 -11.68 -9.86 15.15
N ASP A 32 -12.02 -11.11 14.79
CA ASP A 32 -11.19 -12.28 15.07
C ASP A 32 -9.93 -12.27 14.21
N ARG A 33 -10.03 -11.75 12.97
CA ARG A 33 -8.89 -11.50 12.09
C ARG A 33 -7.85 -10.59 12.73
N LEU A 34 -8.27 -9.49 13.36
CA LEU A 34 -7.35 -8.53 13.98
C LEU A 34 -6.57 -9.12 15.15
N LYS A 35 -7.13 -10.14 15.81
CA LYS A 35 -6.53 -10.79 16.97
C LYS A 35 -5.74 -12.04 16.60
N SER A 36 -5.83 -12.52 15.37
CA SER A 36 -5.23 -13.76 14.94
C SER A 36 -3.93 -13.50 14.19
N SER A 37 -2.87 -14.21 14.56
CA SER A 37 -1.57 -14.15 13.86
C SER A 37 -0.98 -15.55 13.70
N LEU A 38 -0.19 -15.75 12.65
CA LEU A 38 0.65 -16.94 12.50
C LEU A 38 1.93 -16.76 13.32
N PHE A 39 2.22 -17.69 14.22
CA PHE A 39 3.40 -17.61 15.09
C PHE A 39 4.01 -18.97 15.40
N ASN A 40 5.34 -18.97 15.50
CA ASN A 40 6.14 -20.12 15.94
C ASN A 40 6.39 -20.03 17.45
N LYS A 41 5.55 -20.75 18.22
CA LYS A 41 5.64 -20.80 19.70
C LYS A 41 6.90 -21.52 20.23
N GLU A 42 7.54 -22.36 19.41
CA GLU A 42 8.64 -23.23 19.85
C GLU A 42 10.02 -22.56 19.96
N ASN A 43 10.16 -21.28 19.59
CA ASN A 43 11.44 -20.56 19.60
C ASN A 43 11.46 -19.52 20.73
N VAL A 44 11.29 -19.97 21.98
CA VAL A 44 11.55 -19.16 23.19
C VAL A 44 13.02 -19.27 23.61
N GLU A 45 13.74 -20.29 23.12
CA GLU A 45 15.20 -20.37 23.25
C GLU A 45 15.89 -19.85 21.98
N GLU A 46 16.94 -19.08 22.20
CA GLU A 46 17.64 -18.26 21.23
C GLU A 46 18.26 -19.06 20.08
N ASN A 47 18.30 -18.44 18.90
CA ASN A 47 19.28 -18.64 17.83
C ASN A 47 19.15 -19.79 16.81
N PHE A 48 18.01 -20.48 16.69
CA PHE A 48 17.77 -21.24 15.46
C PHE A 48 16.50 -20.76 14.74
N GLU A 49 16.72 -20.00 13.66
CA GLU A 49 15.76 -19.92 12.55
C GLU A 49 15.65 -21.32 11.93
N ILE A 50 14.89 -22.20 12.59
CA ILE A 50 14.45 -23.45 11.98
C ILE A 50 13.36 -23.05 10.99
N ASP A 51 13.79 -22.79 9.76
CA ASP A 51 13.00 -22.47 8.57
C ASP A 51 12.00 -23.59 8.17
N GLY A 52 11.85 -24.61 9.01
CA GLY A 52 10.95 -25.76 8.83
C GLY A 52 9.94 -26.00 9.94
N LYS A 53 9.88 -25.17 11.00
CA LYS A 53 8.88 -25.32 12.06
C LYS A 53 7.57 -24.59 11.71
N ARG A 54 6.48 -25.36 11.72
CA ARG A 54 5.12 -24.97 11.33
C ARG A 54 4.60 -23.80 12.16
N LYS A 55 4.23 -22.69 11.49
CA LYS A 55 3.52 -21.58 12.12
C LYS A 55 2.11 -22.02 12.46
N LYS A 56 1.68 -21.69 13.67
CA LYS A 56 0.32 -21.95 14.13
C LYS A 56 -0.40 -20.63 14.30
N MET A 57 -1.67 -20.63 13.92
CA MET A 57 -2.60 -19.56 14.24
C MET A 57 -2.75 -19.44 15.76
N ILE A 58 -2.46 -18.26 16.28
CA ILE A 58 -2.58 -17.88 17.68
C ILE A 58 -3.45 -16.63 17.82
N ASP A 59 -4.14 -16.52 18.94
CA ASP A 59 -4.80 -15.29 19.36
C ASP A 59 -3.78 -14.43 20.15
N VAL A 60 -3.39 -13.30 19.56
CA VAL A 60 -2.39 -12.36 20.10
C VAL A 60 -2.82 -11.82 21.48
N THR A 61 -4.13 -11.77 21.76
CA THR A 61 -4.64 -11.31 23.06
C THR A 61 -4.41 -12.29 24.20
N LYS A 62 -4.14 -13.56 23.86
CA LYS A 62 -3.94 -14.66 24.83
C LYS A 62 -2.46 -14.97 25.09
N LEU A 63 -1.54 -14.17 24.53
CA LEU A 63 -0.10 -14.34 24.75
C LEU A 63 0.32 -13.92 26.16
N GLU A 64 1.13 -14.77 26.80
CA GLU A 64 1.79 -14.47 28.06
C GLU A 64 2.85 -13.37 27.88
N SER A 65 3.26 -12.73 28.98
CA SER A 65 4.22 -11.62 29.01
C SER A 65 5.50 -11.90 28.21
N LEU A 66 6.11 -13.08 28.39
CA LEU A 66 7.33 -13.47 27.70
C LEU A 66 7.09 -13.72 26.21
N GLU A 67 6.04 -14.49 25.88
CA GLU A 67 5.68 -14.80 24.48
C GLU A 67 5.39 -13.52 23.69
N ARG A 68 4.70 -12.56 24.32
CA ARG A 68 4.39 -11.26 23.74
C ARG A 68 5.65 -10.45 23.45
N HIS A 69 6.63 -10.45 24.36
CA HIS A 69 7.89 -9.76 24.15
C HIS A 69 8.64 -10.33 22.93
N VAL A 70 8.74 -11.66 22.85
CA VAL A 70 9.36 -12.35 21.72
C VAL A 70 8.61 -12.07 20.41
N PHE A 71 7.27 -12.08 20.44
CA PHE A 71 6.42 -11.75 19.30
C PHE A 71 6.70 -10.34 18.77
N ILE A 72 6.70 -9.34 19.65
CA ILE A 72 6.97 -7.94 19.29
C ILE A 72 8.38 -7.77 18.71
N ASN A 73 9.40 -8.39 19.33
CA ASN A 73 10.78 -8.30 18.83
C ASN A 73 10.92 -8.89 17.42
N LYS A 74 10.25 -10.01 17.15
CA LYS A 74 10.22 -10.61 15.81
C LYS A 74 9.54 -9.68 14.79
N LEU A 75 8.41 -9.08 15.14
CA LEU A 75 7.75 -8.10 14.27
C LEU A 75 8.66 -6.91 13.94
N ILE A 76 9.32 -6.34 14.95
CA ILE A 76 10.24 -5.21 14.77
C ILE A 76 11.45 -5.62 13.90
N LYS A 77 11.99 -6.83 14.07
CA LYS A 77 13.12 -7.33 13.27
C LYS A 77 12.77 -7.42 11.77
N HIS A 78 11.56 -7.87 11.44
CA HIS A 78 11.18 -8.15 10.05
C HIS A 78 10.45 -7.01 9.33
N VAL A 79 9.93 -6.01 10.07
CA VAL A 79 9.11 -4.92 9.51
C VAL A 79 9.76 -4.19 8.33
N GLY A 80 11.08 -3.99 8.36
CA GLY A 80 11.80 -3.31 7.27
C GLY A 80 11.77 -4.09 5.96
N ASN A 81 12.05 -5.39 6.02
CA ASN A 81 12.03 -6.27 4.85
C ASN A 81 10.60 -6.46 4.32
N ASP A 82 9.63 -6.63 5.21
CA ASP A 82 8.24 -6.81 4.80
C ASP A 82 7.67 -5.55 4.14
N ASN A 83 7.98 -4.37 4.68
CA ASN A 83 7.64 -3.09 4.07
C ASN A 83 8.28 -2.93 2.70
N LEU A 84 9.57 -3.28 2.55
CA LEU A 84 10.25 -3.23 1.26
C LEU A 84 9.54 -4.09 0.22
N ARG A 85 9.20 -5.34 0.58
CA ARG A 85 8.45 -6.27 -0.30
C ARG A 85 7.07 -5.73 -0.64
N LEU A 86 6.35 -5.16 0.32
CA LEU A 86 5.04 -4.55 0.09
C LEU A 86 5.13 -3.38 -0.91
N LEU A 87 6.10 -2.48 -0.71
CA LEU A 87 6.30 -1.33 -1.60
C LEU A 87 6.68 -1.76 -3.01
N GLN A 88 7.53 -2.78 -3.15
CA GLN A 88 7.86 -3.37 -4.46
C GLN A 88 6.63 -3.94 -5.16
N ARG A 89 5.76 -4.69 -4.45
CA ARG A 89 4.51 -5.22 -5.01
C ARG A 89 3.57 -4.09 -5.45
N ILE A 90 3.44 -3.04 -4.65
CA ILE A 90 2.61 -1.88 -5.00
C ILE A 90 3.16 -1.20 -6.26
N ARG A 91 4.47 -0.95 -6.33
CA ARG A 91 5.13 -0.38 -7.51
C ARG A 91 4.87 -1.22 -8.76
N ASN A 92 5.10 -2.53 -8.71
CA ASN A 92 4.88 -3.42 -9.85
C ASN A 92 3.42 -3.40 -10.32
N ARG A 93 2.46 -3.28 -9.40
CA ARG A 93 1.03 -3.16 -9.72
C ARG A 93 0.66 -1.81 -10.35
N VAL A 94 1.33 -0.75 -9.94
CA VAL A 94 1.16 0.58 -10.55
C VAL A 94 1.78 0.59 -11.95
N ASP A 95 3.01 0.10 -12.09
CA ASP A 95 3.76 0.07 -13.35
C ASP A 95 3.09 -0.85 -14.39
N SER A 96 2.58 -2.02 -13.98
CA SER A 96 1.80 -2.90 -14.89
C SER A 96 0.45 -2.32 -15.33
N ARG A 97 -0.06 -1.30 -14.63
CA ARG A 97 -1.31 -0.59 -14.98
C ARG A 97 -1.05 0.72 -15.71
N SER A 98 0.13 1.32 -15.60
CA SER A 98 0.49 2.58 -16.26
C SER A 98 0.64 2.41 -17.78
N GLU A 99 1.08 1.24 -18.27
CA GLU A 99 1.07 0.92 -19.70
C GLU A 99 -0.34 0.84 -20.32
N LYS A 100 -1.39 0.68 -19.50
CA LYS A 100 -2.80 0.62 -19.96
C LYS A 100 -3.55 1.94 -19.87
N LEU A 101 -2.96 2.98 -19.29
CA LEU A 101 -3.54 4.31 -19.28
C LEU A 101 -2.95 5.12 -20.44
N SER A 102 -3.45 4.86 -21.65
CA SER A 102 -3.34 5.83 -22.74
C SER A 102 -4.18 7.05 -22.37
N VAL A 103 -3.58 7.99 -21.64
CA VAL A 103 -4.18 9.30 -21.42
C VAL A 103 -4.20 10.00 -22.77
N ARG A 104 -5.28 9.80 -23.52
CA ARG A 104 -5.56 10.60 -24.71
C ARG A 104 -5.92 11.99 -24.21
N VAL A 105 -4.99 12.94 -24.38
CA VAL A 105 -5.28 14.37 -24.26
C VAL A 105 -6.38 14.67 -25.28
N VAL A 106 -7.62 14.77 -24.79
CA VAL A 106 -8.71 15.30 -25.59
C VAL A 106 -8.45 16.80 -25.64
N HIS A 107 -7.94 17.28 -26.76
CA HIS A 107 -7.94 18.68 -27.12
C HIS A 107 -9.41 19.09 -27.34
N GLY A 108 -10.18 19.15 -26.26
CA GLY A 108 -11.49 19.75 -26.27
C GLY A 108 -11.29 21.23 -26.55
N LYS A 109 -12.04 21.77 -27.53
CA LYS A 109 -12.10 23.21 -27.72
C LYS A 109 -12.41 23.85 -26.35
N PRO A 110 -11.70 24.92 -25.94
CA PRO A 110 -12.02 25.60 -24.70
C PRO A 110 -13.50 25.97 -24.73
N LEU A 111 -14.19 25.72 -23.62
CA LEU A 111 -15.62 26.02 -23.50
C LEU A 111 -15.77 27.54 -23.77
N PRO A 112 -16.46 27.98 -24.85
CA PRO A 112 -16.49 29.38 -25.25
C PRO A 112 -17.04 30.32 -24.17
N ALA A 113 -17.78 29.77 -23.20
CA ALA A 113 -18.37 30.51 -22.10
C ALA A 113 -17.38 30.89 -20.98
N LEU A 114 -16.23 30.20 -20.85
CA LEU A 114 -15.25 30.51 -19.79
C LEU A 114 -14.29 31.63 -20.16
N CYS A 115 -14.05 31.88 -21.47
CA CYS A 115 -13.09 32.89 -21.92
C CYS A 115 -13.57 34.33 -21.65
N HIS A 116 -14.86 34.63 -21.85
CA HIS A 116 -15.39 35.98 -21.60
C HIS A 116 -15.36 36.37 -20.12
N ILE A 117 -15.52 35.40 -19.21
CA ILE A 117 -15.51 35.67 -17.76
C ILE A 117 -14.12 36.09 -17.29
N ILE A 118 -13.06 35.54 -17.87
CA ILE A 118 -11.69 35.88 -17.47
C ILE A 118 -11.32 37.27 -18.02
N GLU A 119 -11.69 37.59 -19.26
CA GLU A 119 -11.45 38.92 -19.84
C GLU A 119 -12.21 40.03 -19.10
N ASP A 120 -13.50 39.82 -18.80
CA ASP A 120 -14.32 40.78 -18.06
C ASP A 120 -13.83 41.05 -16.63
N ASN A 121 -13.17 40.09 -15.99
CA ASN A 121 -12.63 40.26 -14.63
C ASN A 121 -11.23 40.89 -14.64
N PHE A 122 -10.42 40.64 -15.66
CA PHE A 122 -9.11 41.28 -15.82
C PHE A 122 -9.21 42.77 -16.13
N ASP A 123 -10.22 43.19 -16.92
CA ASP A 123 -10.44 44.61 -17.23
C ASP A 123 -11.04 45.40 -16.05
N LYS A 124 -11.87 44.76 -15.22
CA LYS A 124 -12.45 45.38 -14.01
C LYS A 124 -11.43 45.61 -12.90
N GLU A 125 -10.42 44.74 -12.78
CA GLU A 125 -9.32 44.88 -11.81
C GLU A 125 -8.35 46.00 -12.18
N LYS A 126 -8.10 46.24 -13.48
CA LYS A 126 -7.23 47.34 -13.94
C LYS A 126 -7.83 48.74 -13.72
N PHE A 127 -9.15 48.89 -13.63
CA PHE A 127 -9.78 50.19 -13.43
C PHE A 127 -9.85 50.64 -11.95
N LYS A 128 -9.67 49.72 -10.99
CA LYS A 128 -9.68 50.06 -9.54
C LYS A 128 -8.32 50.49 -8.98
N SER A 129 -7.22 50.27 -9.70
CA SER A 129 -5.86 50.55 -9.21
C SER A 129 -5.29 51.93 -9.61
N GLY A 130 -6.03 52.79 -10.32
CA GLY A 130 -5.38 53.95 -10.93
C GLY A 130 -6.23 55.18 -11.14
N LYS A 131 -6.90 55.73 -10.09
CA LYS A 131 -7.20 57.17 -9.92
C LYS A 131 -7.50 57.53 -8.44
N ASN A 132 -6.54 58.14 -7.76
CA ASN A 132 -6.77 59.14 -6.70
C ASN A 132 -5.75 60.26 -6.98
N LEU A 133 -6.07 61.14 -7.93
CA LEU A 133 -6.66 62.48 -7.76
C LEU A 133 -5.68 63.49 -7.18
N ASN A 134 -5.11 64.27 -8.10
CA ASN A 134 -4.63 65.63 -7.84
C ASN A 134 -5.86 66.51 -7.49
N SER A 135 -5.80 67.27 -6.38
CA SER A 135 -6.48 68.56 -6.09
C SER A 135 -6.27 68.80 -4.58
N THR A 136 -5.67 69.88 -4.08
CA THR A 136 -5.78 71.32 -4.36
C THR A 136 -4.53 72.02 -3.83
#